data_AF-A0A7S2PXP7-F1
#
_entry.id   AF-A0A7S2PXP7-F1
#
_cell.length_a   1.000
_cell.length_b   1.000
_cell.length_c   1.000
_cell.angle_alpha   90.00
_cell.angle_beta   90.00
_cell.angle_gamma   90.00
#
_symmetry.space_group_name_H-M   'P 1'
#
loop_
_entity.id
_entity.type
_entity.pdbx_description
1 polymer ?
#
loop_
_entity_poly.entity_id
_entity_poly.type
_entity_poly.pdbx_seq_one_letter_code
_entity_poly.pdbx_strand_id
1 'polypeptide(L)'
;TDAQQKLLAFVLIALKTGSRDNESQLPLRQIVSYLGRDKVPFERILAAEIAVLRKLRYCVGTPTAHEMLVALSARLSSECTNVCRSLASFLLQMTLVDVRLHYQY
;
A
#
# COMPACT_ATOMS: atom_id res chain seq x y z
N THR A 1 -0.10 20.91 6.59
CA THR A 1 1.15 20.21 7.02
C THR A 1 0.85 18.82 7.56
N ASP A 2 -0.20 18.66 8.37
CA ASP A 2 -0.57 17.40 9.02
C ASP A 2 -1.03 16.28 8.05
N ALA A 3 -1.71 16.63 6.95
CA ALA A 3 -2.17 15.65 5.95
C ALA A 3 -1.01 14.97 5.20
N GLN A 4 0.03 15.72 4.83
CA GLN A 4 1.20 15.19 4.13
C GLN A 4 2.03 14.27 5.04
N GLN A 5 2.14 14.61 6.34
CA GLN A 5 2.79 13.77 7.33
C GLN A 5 2.07 12.43 7.52
N LYS A 6 0.74 12.47 7.63
CA LYS A 6 -0.09 11.26 7.73
C LYS A 6 0.05 10.39 6.48
N LEU A 7 0.02 10.99 5.29
CA LEU A 7 0.18 10.25 4.04
C LEU A 7 1.55 9.57 3.96
N LEU A 8 2.63 10.28 4.27
CA LEU A 8 3.98 9.70 4.31
C LEU A 8 4.11 8.60 5.37
N ALA A 9 3.42 8.73 6.51
CA ALA A 9 3.36 7.68 7.51
C ALA A 9 2.62 6.42 7.01
N PHE A 10 1.50 6.57 6.28
CA PHE A 10 0.83 5.43 5.64
C PHE A 10 1.70 4.76 4.58
N VAL A 11 2.43 5.53 3.78
CA VAL A 11 3.38 4.99 2.79
C VAL A 11 4.50 4.23 3.49
N LEU A 12 5.06 4.76 4.58
CA LEU A 12 6.09 4.08 5.36
C LEU A 12 5.59 2.76 5.96
N ILE A 13 4.34 2.74 6.47
CA ILE A 13 3.70 1.51 6.96
C ILE A 13 3.54 0.51 5.82
N ALA A 14 2.99 0.94 4.69
CA ALA A 14 2.76 0.07 3.52
C ALA A 14 4.08 -0.52 2.96
N LEU A 15 5.17 0.28 2.93
CA LEU A 15 6.48 -0.20 2.53
C LEU A 15 7.03 -1.26 3.51
N LYS A 16 6.81 -1.07 4.82
CA LYS A 16 7.24 -2.03 5.85
C LYS A 16 6.41 -3.31 5.85
N THR A 17 5.12 -3.24 5.52
CA THR A 17 4.21 -4.40 5.57
C THR A 17 4.09 -5.14 4.25
N GLY A 18 4.26 -4.46 3.12
CA GLY A 18 4.13 -5.02 1.77
C GLY A 18 5.42 -5.61 1.19
N SER A 19 6.58 -5.31 1.76
CA SER A 19 7.86 -5.87 1.29
C SER A 19 8.08 -7.26 1.88
N ARG A 20 7.45 -8.27 1.27
CA ARG A 20 7.83 -9.68 1.41
C ARG A 20 8.87 -10.10 0.36
N ASP A 21 8.96 -9.36 -0.74
CA ASP A 21 9.98 -9.53 -1.78
C ASP A 21 11.09 -8.49 -1.65
N ASN A 22 12.30 -8.99 -1.40
CA ASN A 22 13.54 -8.29 -1.07
C ASN A 22 14.17 -7.51 -2.25
N GLU A 23 13.43 -7.08 -3.26
CA GLU A 23 14.04 -6.51 -4.48
C GLU A 23 14.28 -5.00 -4.45
N SER A 24 13.75 -4.28 -3.45
CA SER A 24 14.03 -2.84 -3.29
C SER A 24 14.86 -2.57 -2.03
N GLN A 25 16.16 -2.83 -2.10
CA GLN A 25 17.17 -2.44 -1.10
C GLN A 25 17.41 -0.92 -1.02
N LEU A 26 16.41 -0.10 -1.35
CA LEU A 26 16.52 1.34 -1.19
C LEU A 26 16.25 1.69 0.28
N PRO A 27 17.11 2.47 0.95
CA PRO A 27 16.88 2.89 2.32
C PRO A 27 15.52 3.57 2.43
N LEU A 28 14.61 3.04 3.26
CA LEU A 28 13.25 3.57 3.47
C LEU A 28 13.24 5.08 3.73
N ARG A 29 14.29 5.57 4.40
CA ARG A 29 14.51 6.99 4.67
C ARG A 29 14.63 7.82 3.38
N GLN A 30 15.35 7.33 2.37
CA GLN A 30 15.54 8.00 1.08
C GLN A 30 14.25 8.03 0.25
N ILE A 31 13.47 6.95 0.25
CA ILE A 31 12.18 6.89 -0.46
C ILE A 31 11.21 7.90 0.13
N VAL A 32 11.08 7.91 1.46
CA VAL A 32 10.16 8.80 2.17
C VAL A 32 10.60 10.26 2.08
N SER A 33 11.92 10.53 2.13
CA SER A 33 12.45 11.88 1.98
C SER A 33 12.23 12.42 0.56
N TYR A 34 12.45 11.59 -0.46
CA TYR A 34 12.17 11.92 -1.86
C TYR A 34 10.69 12.21 -2.10
N LEU A 35 9.78 11.35 -1.60
CA LEU A 35 8.33 11.55 -1.69
C LEU A 35 7.87 12.80 -0.92
N GLY A 36 8.51 13.07 0.22
CA GLY A 36 8.29 14.27 1.02
C GLY A 36 8.90 15.54 0.43
N ARG A 37 9.70 15.43 -0.64
CA ARG A 37 10.54 16.50 -1.21
C ARG A 37 11.39 17.22 -0.15
N ASP A 38 11.88 16.46 0.84
CA ASP A 38 12.61 16.95 2.02
C ASP A 38 11.88 18.03 2.87
N LYS A 39 10.58 18.25 2.64
CA LYS A 39 9.80 19.26 3.36
C LYS A 39 9.36 18.82 4.76
N VAL A 40 9.44 17.52 5.04
CA VAL A 40 8.98 16.92 6.29
C VAL A 40 10.14 16.14 6.92
N PRO A 41 10.58 16.49 8.14
CA PRO A 41 11.63 15.76 8.83
C PRO A 41 11.16 14.34 9.16
N PHE A 42 12.05 13.36 8.98
CA PHE A 42 11.74 11.94 9.11
C PHE A 42 11.22 11.57 10.50
N GLU A 43 11.70 12.25 11.55
CA GLU A 43 11.29 12.04 12.94
C GLU A 43 9.79 12.33 13.13
N ARG A 44 9.26 13.35 12.42
CA ARG A 44 7.84 13.67 12.46
C ARG A 44 7.00 12.62 11.73
N ILE A 45 7.55 11.99 10.70
CA ILE A 45 6.90 10.90 9.97
C ILE A 45 6.83 9.66 10.86
N LEU A 46 7.90 9.35 11.60
CA LEU A 46 7.95 8.24 12.55
C LEU A 46 6.96 8.44 13.71
N ALA A 47 6.86 9.66 14.25
CA ALA A 47 5.87 9.99 15.27
C ALA A 47 4.43 9.84 14.74
N ALA A 48 4.18 10.27 13.51
CA ALA A 48 2.89 10.11 12.83
C ALA A 48 2.56 8.63 12.55
N GLU A 49 3.56 7.82 12.19
CA GLU A 49 3.41 6.37 12.00
C GLU A 49 2.91 5.70 13.28
N ILE A 50 3.53 5.97 14.43
CA ILE A 50 3.10 5.39 15.71
C ILE A 50 1.66 5.79 16.03
N ALA A 51 1.28 7.04 15.77
CA ALA A 51 -0.08 7.52 15.97
C ALA A 51 -1.09 6.81 15.05
N VAL A 52 -0.72 6.56 13.79
CA VAL A 52 -1.54 5.81 12.83
C VAL A 52 -1.67 4.34 13.22
N LEU A 53 -0.56 3.67 13.58
CA LEU A 53 -0.58 2.26 14.00
C LEU A 53 -1.45 2.04 15.23
N ARG A 54 -1.38 2.95 16.22
CA ARG A 54 -2.25 2.90 17.40
C ARG A 54 -3.73 3.05 17.01
N LYS A 55 -4.05 3.96 16.09
CA LYS A 55 -5.43 4.14 15.59
C LYS A 55 -5.94 2.90 14.85
N LEU A 56 -5.08 2.26 14.06
CA LEU A 56 -5.38 1.02 13.36
C LEU A 56 -5.35 -0.21 14.27
N ARG A 57 -5.08 -0.04 15.58
CA ARG A 57 -4.89 -1.14 16.55
C ARG A 57 -3.88 -2.18 16.08
N TYR A 58 -2.87 -1.74 15.33
CA TYR A 58 -1.84 -2.60 14.72
C TYR A 58 -2.38 -3.66 13.74
N CYS A 59 -3.61 -3.51 13.25
CA CYS A 59 -4.20 -4.36 12.21
C CYS A 59 -3.73 -3.93 10.81
N VAL A 60 -2.47 -4.22 10.46
CA VAL A 60 -1.84 -3.81 9.18
C VAL A 60 -1.43 -4.99 8.27
N GLY A 61 -1.70 -6.23 8.70
CA GLY A 61 -1.29 -7.45 8.00
C GLY A 61 -2.41 -8.19 7.26
N THR A 62 -3.55 -7.55 7.00
CA THR A 62 -4.67 -8.20 6.32
C THR A 62 -4.36 -8.41 4.83
N PRO A 63 -4.61 -9.61 4.28
CA PRO A 63 -4.36 -9.88 2.88
C PRO A 63 -5.19 -8.94 2.01
N THR A 64 -4.55 -8.33 1.02
CA THR A 64 -5.23 -7.40 0.11
C THR A 64 -5.98 -8.17 -0.99
N ALA A 65 -7.04 -7.55 -1.53
CA ALA A 65 -7.77 -8.14 -2.67
C ALA A 65 -6.84 -8.38 -3.89
N HIS A 66 -5.78 -7.59 -4.04
CA HIS A 66 -4.78 -7.79 -5.07
C HIS A 66 -3.96 -9.07 -4.84
N GLU A 67 -3.54 -9.35 -3.61
CA GLU A 67 -2.83 -10.60 -3.27
C GLU A 67 -3.70 -11.83 -3.55
N MET A 68 -5.01 -11.73 -3.28
CA MET A 68 -5.97 -12.79 -3.62
C MET A 68 -6.07 -12.99 -5.14
N LEU A 69 -6.12 -11.90 -5.92
CA LEU A 69 -6.12 -11.97 -7.39
C LEU A 69 -4.84 -12.61 -7.91
N VAL A 70 -3.67 -12.27 -7.35
CA VAL A 70 -2.38 -12.88 -7.70
C VAL A 70 -2.41 -14.38 -7.42
N ALA A 71 -2.84 -14.80 -6.22
CA ALA A 71 -2.92 -16.21 -5.85
C ALA A 71 -3.90 -17.01 -6.74
N LEU A 72 -5.04 -16.43 -7.11
CA LEU A 72 -6.01 -17.05 -8.03
C LEU A 72 -5.43 -17.15 -9.44
N SER A 73 -4.77 -16.10 -9.92
CA SER A 73 -4.16 -16.06 -11.26
C SER A 73 -3.02 -17.06 -11.41
N ALA A 74 -2.26 -17.33 -10.34
CA ALA A 74 -1.20 -18.34 -10.32
C ALA A 74 -1.72 -19.77 -10.53
N ARG A 75 -3.02 -20.01 -10.29
CA ARG A 75 -3.65 -21.34 -10.42
C ARG A 75 -4.39 -21.55 -11.75
N LEU A 76 -4.61 -20.51 -12.55
CA LEU A 76 -5.27 -20.61 -13.86
C LEU A 76 -4.23 -20.73 -15.00
N SER A 77 -4.50 -21.58 -15.98
CA SER A 77 -3.59 -21.85 -17.11
C SER A 77 -3.39 -20.63 -18.04
N SER A 78 -2.19 -20.54 -18.62
CA SER A 78 -1.49 -19.32 -19.09
C SER A 78 -2.10 -18.52 -20.26
N GLU A 79 -3.05 -19.05 -21.03
CA GLU A 79 -3.35 -18.44 -22.35
C GLU A 79 -4.49 -17.41 -22.32
N CYS A 80 -5.44 -17.51 -21.38
CA CYS A 80 -6.54 -16.54 -21.22
C CYS A 80 -6.33 -15.59 -20.02
N THR A 81 -5.28 -15.81 -19.22
CA THR A 81 -5.13 -15.20 -17.89
C THR A 81 -4.57 -13.79 -17.90
N ASN A 82 -3.74 -13.42 -18.86
CA ASN A 82 -3.05 -12.13 -18.83
C ASN A 82 -4.01 -10.95 -19.05
N VAL A 83 -4.96 -11.08 -19.98
CA VAL A 83 -5.97 -10.03 -20.26
C VAL A 83 -6.94 -9.92 -19.08
N CYS A 84 -7.46 -11.05 -18.59
CA CYS A 84 -8.37 -11.09 -17.45
C CYS A 84 -7.70 -10.56 -16.17
N ARG A 85 -6.44 -10.91 -15.92
CA ARG A 85 -5.67 -10.42 -14.76
C ARG A 85 -5.44 -8.91 -14.84
N SER A 86 -5.09 -8.40 -16.02
CA SER A 86 -4.87 -6.95 -16.22
C SER A 86 -6.17 -6.17 -16.00
N LEU A 87 -7.28 -6.65 -16.55
CA LEU A 87 -8.60 -6.06 -16.35
C LEU A 87 -9.03 -6.12 -14.87
N ALA A 88 -8.89 -7.27 -14.21
CA ALA A 88 -9.23 -7.42 -12.81
C ALA A 88 -8.36 -6.52 -11.90
N SER A 89 -7.07 -6.36 -12.20
CA SER A 89 -6.19 -5.44 -11.47
C SER A 89 -6.62 -3.99 -11.64
N PHE A 90 -6.99 -3.58 -12.86
CA PHE A 90 -7.51 -2.25 -13.14
C PHE A 90 -8.82 -1.99 -12.40
N LEU A 91 -9.77 -2.93 -12.46
CA LEU A 91 -11.04 -2.82 -11.74
C LEU A 91 -10.83 -2.73 -10.22
N LEU A 92 -9.92 -3.52 -9.65
CA LEU A 92 -9.57 -3.43 -8.23
C LEU A 92 -9.01 -2.04 -7.88
N GLN A 93 -8.10 -1.50 -8.69
CA GLN A 93 -7.58 -0.15 -8.49
C GLN A 93 -8.68 0.91 -8.54
N MET A 94 -9.61 0.81 -9.49
CA MET A 94 -10.76 1.71 -9.59
C MET A 94 -11.65 1.64 -8.36
N THR A 95 -11.93 0.43 -7.84
CA THR A 95 -12.75 0.30 -6.63
C THR A 95 -12.10 0.87 -5.38
N LEU A 96 -10.76 0.97 -5.35
CA LEU A 96 -10.02 1.58 -4.24
C LEU A 96 -10.05 3.12 -4.28
N VAL A 97 -10.39 3.73 -5.41
CA VAL A 97 -10.58 5.19 -5.52
C VAL A 97 -11.86 5.61 -4.78
N ASP A 98 -12.90 4.78 -4.83
CA ASP A 98 -14.22 5.05 -4.24
C ASP A 98 -14.74 3.85 -3.43
N VAL A 99 -13.98 3.45 -2.41
CA VAL A 99 -14.27 2.28 -1.55
C VAL A 99 -15.69 2.33 -0.96
N ARG A 100 -16.17 3.52 -0.61
CA ARG A 100 -17.51 3.72 -0.02
C ARG A 100 -18.65 3.44 -0.99
N LEU A 101 -18.47 3.76 -2.27
CA LEU A 101 -19.48 3.54 -3.31
C LEU A 101 -19.59 2.06 -3.68
N HIS A 102 -18.47 1.32 -3.61
CA HIS A 102 -18.42 -0.06 -4.11
C HIS A 102 -18.52 -1.14 -3.02
N TYR A 103 -18.10 -0.86 -1.79
CA TYR A 103 -18.04 -1.86 -0.72
C TYR A 103 -18.76 -1.47 0.57
N GLN A 104 -19.46 -0.33 0.61
CA GLN A 104 -20.23 0.14 1.78
C GLN A 104 -19.46 0.14 3.13
N TYR A 105 -18.14 0.30 3.09
CA TYR A 105 -17.28 0.43 4.28
C TYR A 105 -17.23 1.85 4.84
#